data_AF-A0A9P5EP31-F1
#
_entry.id   AF-A0A9P5EP31-F1
#
_cell.length_a   1.000
_cell.length_b   1.000
_cell.length_c   1.000
_cell.angle_alpha   90.00
_cell.angle_beta   90.00
_cell.angle_gamma   90.00
#
_symmetry.space_group_name_H-M   'P 1'
#
loop_
_entity.id
_entity.type
_entity.pdbx_description
1 polymer ?
#
loop_
_entity_poly.entity_id
_entity_poly.type
_entity_poly.pdbx_seq_one_letter_code
_entity_poly.pdbx_strand_id
1 'polypeptide(L)'
;MGEAEEFEPVLAWFSAYTEAKDPAKEPTFQNAATQVLAVEIDSLYQNCLSPSLMPPSREVADAMVDAYLNSFELVHRILHIPTFWTEYHEFWDHPETTTMDIRLKILLVIGMGSSLSEHGNVTLRQTATHWVYAAQNWLSGPLEKDRLGITGLQVHCLTMLARQIFSVGGDLIWMSMGSLIHRAMQIGLHRDPKHLPKMSFLQAELRRRLWATILELVVQSSLDSAMPPRLSFSEFDTEAPSNINDDEMDESTDIVEPHPRRVFTNTSLQLLLLDSLPTRLKILQLLNDLHSELSYTDALALSDEITTACRENMAFGKRSEAREITTFHRNLVDYLVRRFMLPLHCPFASKARSNPLFHYSIRASLDASMAIISPEPDDNFSRLTALSGGLFREGFRYAIATISLEFLAVAKSQQVDGTIHRDDRYRALLKSSVKDLIEMSAERIRQGDTNIKGHMFLSMIVAQVEAMEESHSGEHMIAQSAKNSLDFCNSVLQRRLESVPSPWSTDTSTMAADREGQEAFAIDWAFDFFLPDTDFAAS
;
A
#
# COMPACT_ATOMS: atom_id res chain seq x y z
N MET A 1 -5.19 -30.55 20.28
CA MET A 1 -4.47 -31.81 20.01
C MET A 1 -3.76 -32.18 21.31
N GLY A 2 -4.48 -32.85 22.19
CA GLY A 2 -3.98 -33.35 23.47
C GLY A 2 -4.62 -34.70 23.71
N GLU A 3 -3.87 -35.58 24.36
CA GLU A 3 -4.29 -36.91 24.86
C GLU A 3 -4.36 -38.07 23.85
N ALA A 4 -3.39 -38.17 22.95
CA ALA A 4 -3.07 -39.45 22.30
C ALA A 4 -1.68 -39.90 22.81
N GLU A 5 -1.65 -40.97 23.61
CA GLU A 5 -0.43 -41.52 24.23
C GLU A 5 0.65 -41.85 23.18
N GLU A 6 0.25 -42.11 21.94
CA GLU A 6 1.15 -42.39 20.81
C GLU A 6 2.06 -41.21 20.46
N PHE A 7 1.70 -39.98 20.85
CA PHE A 7 2.51 -38.78 20.63
C PHE A 7 3.43 -38.44 21.81
N GLU A 8 3.33 -39.09 22.97
CA GLU A 8 4.22 -38.81 24.11
C GLU A 8 5.72 -38.89 23.74
N PRO A 9 6.19 -39.89 22.97
CA PRO A 9 7.61 -39.95 22.58
C PRO A 9 8.02 -38.77 21.70
N VAL A 10 7.11 -38.30 20.84
CA VAL A 10 7.33 -37.16 19.94
C VAL A 10 7.36 -35.85 20.72
N LEU A 11 6.42 -35.66 21.65
CA LEU A 11 6.35 -34.48 22.50
C LEU A 11 7.52 -34.40 23.49
N ALA A 12 7.96 -35.53 24.05
CA ALA A 12 9.14 -35.61 24.91
C ALA A 12 10.41 -35.25 24.13
N TRP A 13 10.57 -35.76 22.90
CA TRP A 13 11.70 -35.40 22.04
C TRP A 13 11.67 -33.91 21.65
N PHE A 14 10.50 -33.38 21.28
CA PHE A 14 10.35 -31.96 20.93
C PHE A 14 10.63 -31.04 22.12
N SER A 15 10.22 -31.43 23.33
CA SER A 15 10.54 -30.71 24.57
C SER A 15 12.05 -30.72 24.86
N ALA A 16 12.72 -31.87 24.73
CA ALA A 16 14.17 -31.94 24.87
C ALA A 16 14.92 -31.12 23.80
N TYR A 17 14.43 -31.12 22.56
CA TYR A 17 14.95 -30.32 21.45
C TYR A 17 14.85 -28.81 21.72
N THR A 18 13.69 -28.36 22.23
CA THR A 18 13.47 -26.95 22.57
C THR A 18 14.28 -26.51 23.80
N GLU A 19 14.45 -27.37 24.79
CA GLU A 19 15.32 -27.08 25.96
C GLU A 19 16.80 -27.02 25.61
N ALA A 20 17.28 -27.86 24.69
CA ALA A 20 18.67 -27.86 24.24
C ALA A 20 19.08 -26.60 23.44
N LYS A 21 18.11 -25.76 23.04
CA LYS A 21 18.36 -24.46 22.40
C LYS A 21 18.69 -23.34 23.40
N ASP A 22 18.38 -23.53 24.69
CA ASP A 22 18.68 -22.54 25.73
C ASP A 22 20.17 -22.62 26.10
N PRO A 23 21.01 -21.60 25.82
CA PRO A 23 22.45 -21.64 26.09
C PRO A 23 22.80 -21.78 27.58
N ALA A 24 21.82 -21.64 28.48
CA ALA A 24 21.98 -21.85 29.92
C ALA A 24 21.76 -23.33 30.36
N LYS A 25 21.38 -24.24 29.45
CA LYS A 25 21.09 -25.65 29.77
C LYS A 25 21.98 -26.60 28.96
N GLU A 26 22.49 -27.65 29.62
CA GLU A 26 23.20 -28.72 28.92
C GLU A 26 22.21 -29.55 28.06
N PRO A 27 22.60 -30.00 26.86
CA PRO A 27 21.71 -30.72 25.96
C PRO A 27 21.28 -32.06 26.56
N THR A 28 19.97 -32.32 26.58
CA THR A 28 19.34 -33.52 27.18
C THR A 28 19.46 -34.79 26.34
N PHE A 29 20.07 -34.74 25.16
CA PHE A 29 20.20 -35.89 24.27
C PHE A 29 21.39 -36.79 24.65
N GLN A 30 21.13 -38.06 24.98
CA GLN A 30 22.15 -39.01 25.42
C GLN A 30 23.07 -39.54 24.30
N ASN A 31 22.68 -39.42 23.02
CA ASN A 31 23.40 -39.99 21.88
C ASN A 31 24.04 -38.87 21.02
N ALA A 32 25.34 -38.97 20.78
CA ALA A 32 26.10 -38.03 19.95
C ALA A 32 25.56 -37.92 18.50
N ALA A 33 25.10 -39.02 17.91
CA ALA A 33 24.49 -38.98 16.58
C ALA A 33 23.17 -38.20 16.57
N THR A 34 22.38 -38.31 17.64
CA THR A 34 21.14 -37.55 17.82
C THR A 34 21.41 -36.06 18.05
N GLN A 35 22.50 -35.71 18.75
CA GLN A 35 22.92 -34.31 18.92
C GLN A 35 23.31 -33.68 17.58
N VAL A 36 24.09 -34.39 16.74
CA VAL A 36 24.46 -33.91 15.40
C VAL A 36 23.22 -33.70 14.53
N LEU A 37 22.31 -34.68 14.50
CA LEU A 37 21.04 -34.57 13.79
C LEU A 37 20.15 -33.45 14.34
N ALA A 38 20.13 -33.20 15.65
CA ALA A 38 19.37 -32.10 16.24
C ALA A 38 19.93 -30.74 15.81
N VAL A 39 21.27 -30.59 15.73
CA VAL A 39 21.91 -29.38 15.20
C VAL A 39 21.63 -29.21 13.71
N GLU A 40 21.64 -30.29 12.94
CA GLU A 40 21.31 -30.27 11.51
C GLU A 40 19.82 -29.95 11.29
N ILE A 41 18.92 -30.56 12.06
CA ILE A 41 17.48 -30.25 12.06
C ILE A 41 17.25 -28.80 12.48
N ASP A 42 18.00 -28.28 13.47
CA ASP A 42 17.89 -26.86 13.83
C ASP A 42 18.39 -25.96 12.72
N SER A 43 19.53 -26.26 12.11
CA SER A 43 20.01 -25.55 10.92
C SER A 43 18.99 -25.59 9.79
N LEU A 44 18.42 -26.76 9.47
CA LEU A 44 17.39 -26.93 8.45
C LEU A 44 16.08 -26.22 8.82
N TYR A 45 15.66 -26.30 10.08
CA TYR A 45 14.46 -25.64 10.60
C TYR A 45 14.63 -24.13 10.58
N GLN A 46 15.79 -23.60 10.96
CA GLN A 46 16.15 -22.20 10.81
C GLN A 46 16.20 -21.82 9.33
N ASN A 47 16.77 -22.62 8.44
CA ASN A 47 16.75 -22.35 7.00
C ASN A 47 15.34 -22.39 6.39
N CYS A 48 14.44 -23.21 6.94
CA CYS A 48 13.03 -23.28 6.54
C CYS A 48 12.18 -22.13 7.14
N LEU A 49 12.55 -21.64 8.32
CA LEU A 49 11.83 -20.56 9.03
C LEU A 49 12.36 -19.17 8.71
N SER A 50 13.63 -19.03 8.36
CA SER A 50 14.25 -17.75 8.09
C SER A 50 14.05 -17.39 6.62
N PRO A 51 13.12 -16.47 6.29
CA PRO A 51 13.24 -15.74 5.04
C PRO A 51 14.69 -15.26 4.91
N SER A 52 15.37 -15.60 3.81
CA SER A 52 16.76 -15.19 3.60
C SER A 52 16.93 -13.70 3.86
N LEU A 53 17.55 -13.34 4.99
CA LEU A 53 17.91 -11.96 5.36
C LEU A 53 19.20 -11.52 4.65
N MET A 54 19.55 -12.21 3.57
CA MET A 54 20.70 -11.89 2.75
C MET A 54 20.32 -10.79 1.77
N PRO A 55 21.09 -9.69 1.71
CA PRO A 55 20.92 -8.69 0.65
C PRO A 55 21.33 -9.30 -0.71
N PRO A 56 20.90 -8.68 -1.83
CA PRO A 56 21.45 -8.99 -3.15
C PRO A 56 22.92 -8.55 -3.24
N SER A 57 23.56 -8.64 -4.42
CA SER A 57 24.90 -8.07 -4.58
C SER A 57 24.91 -6.58 -4.25
N ARG A 58 26.04 -6.05 -3.76
CA ARG A 58 26.15 -4.65 -3.34
C ARG A 58 25.78 -3.70 -4.47
N GLU A 59 26.16 -4.00 -5.70
CA GLU A 59 25.83 -3.19 -6.88
C GLU A 59 24.32 -3.11 -7.12
N VAL A 60 23.61 -4.22 -6.94
CA VAL A 60 22.15 -4.26 -7.03
C VAL A 60 21.53 -3.51 -5.86
N ALA A 61 22.03 -3.74 -4.64
CA ALA A 61 21.54 -3.07 -3.43
C ALA A 61 21.69 -1.54 -3.53
N ASP A 62 22.85 -1.04 -3.96
CA ASP A 62 23.13 0.39 -4.15
C ASP A 62 22.11 1.01 -5.12
N ALA A 63 21.88 0.36 -6.27
CA ALA A 63 20.90 0.83 -7.24
C ALA A 63 19.46 0.85 -6.69
N MET A 64 19.08 -0.12 -5.84
CA MET A 64 17.75 -0.16 -5.23
C MET A 64 17.60 0.90 -4.12
N VAL A 65 18.66 1.11 -3.33
CA VAL A 65 18.69 2.20 -2.33
C VAL A 65 18.53 3.54 -3.03
N ASP A 66 19.28 3.80 -4.10
CA ASP A 66 19.13 5.01 -4.89
C ASP A 66 17.73 5.16 -5.47
N ALA A 67 17.13 4.06 -5.97
CA ALA A 67 15.76 4.07 -6.45
C ALA A 67 14.78 4.48 -5.34
N TYR A 68 14.93 3.97 -4.12
CA TYR A 68 14.08 4.35 -2.98
C TYR A 68 14.28 5.81 -2.56
N LEU A 69 15.52 6.26 -2.43
CA LEU A 69 15.85 7.62 -1.97
C LEU A 69 15.34 8.68 -2.96
N ASN A 70 15.44 8.41 -4.27
CA ASN A 70 14.98 9.31 -5.33
C ASN A 70 13.48 9.22 -5.63
N SER A 71 12.70 8.51 -4.80
CA SER A 71 11.27 8.30 -5.04
C SER A 71 10.42 8.43 -3.77
N PHE A 72 10.52 7.48 -2.84
CA PHE A 72 9.66 7.42 -1.65
C PHE A 72 10.15 8.33 -0.54
N GLU A 73 11.47 8.47 -0.37
CA GLU A 73 12.06 9.12 0.80
C GLU A 73 11.73 10.62 0.86
N LEU A 74 11.80 11.33 -0.28
CA LEU A 74 11.46 12.77 -0.33
C LEU A 74 10.00 13.07 0.06
N VAL A 75 9.10 12.09 -0.03
CA VAL A 75 7.69 12.23 0.36
C VAL A 75 7.47 11.79 1.81
N HIS A 76 7.97 10.62 2.19
CA HIS A 76 7.66 10.02 3.49
C HIS A 76 8.61 10.43 4.61
N ARG A 77 9.88 10.79 4.31
CA ARG A 77 10.87 11.32 5.28
C ARG A 77 11.06 10.44 6.51
N ILE A 78 11.21 9.13 6.27
CA ILE A 78 11.44 8.14 7.32
C ILE A 78 12.90 8.19 7.78
N LEU A 79 13.82 8.42 6.84
CA LEU A 79 15.25 8.33 7.04
C LEU A 79 15.89 9.71 7.09
N HIS A 80 16.98 9.80 7.85
CA HIS A 80 17.96 10.86 7.67
C HIS A 80 19.01 10.34 6.70
N ILE A 81 19.08 10.91 5.48
CA ILE A 81 19.88 10.32 4.39
C ILE A 81 21.36 10.14 4.78
N PRO A 82 22.06 11.13 5.37
CA PRO A 82 23.45 10.97 5.81
C PRO A 82 23.63 9.83 6.82
N THR A 83 22.77 9.77 7.85
CA THR A 83 22.84 8.71 8.88
C THR A 83 22.59 7.33 8.28
N PHE A 84 21.60 7.21 7.39
CA PHE A 84 21.30 5.95 6.71
C PHE A 84 22.50 5.47 5.88
N TRP A 85 23.17 6.36 5.16
CA TRP A 85 24.36 5.97 4.41
C TRP A 85 25.48 5.50 5.33
N THR A 86 25.72 6.14 6.49
CA THR A 86 26.69 5.63 7.46
C THR A 86 26.36 4.20 7.89
N GLU A 87 25.12 3.95 8.29
CA GLU A 87 24.66 2.60 8.68
C GLU A 87 24.76 1.59 7.53
N TYR A 88 24.48 2.01 6.31
CA TYR A 88 24.57 1.18 5.11
C TYR A 88 26.00 0.75 4.80
N HIS A 89 26.98 1.68 4.90
CA HIS A 89 28.39 1.34 4.71
C HIS A 89 28.88 0.41 5.82
N GLU A 90 28.53 0.69 7.07
CA GLU A 90 28.87 -0.19 8.21
C GLU A 90 28.30 -1.60 8.05
N PHE A 91 27.08 -1.73 7.53
CA PHE A 91 26.47 -3.02 7.24
C PHE A 91 27.27 -3.85 6.22
N TRP A 92 27.84 -3.22 5.21
CA TRP A 92 28.66 -3.92 4.21
C TRP A 92 30.07 -4.22 4.70
N ASP A 93 30.65 -3.35 5.52
CA ASP A 93 31.99 -3.55 6.07
C ASP A 93 32.00 -4.61 7.19
N HIS A 94 30.94 -4.65 8.00
CA HIS A 94 30.81 -5.54 9.16
C HIS A 94 29.41 -6.18 9.25
N PRO A 95 29.02 -7.04 8.30
CA PRO A 95 27.68 -7.61 8.25
C PRO A 95 27.32 -8.45 9.48
N GLU A 96 28.30 -9.14 10.09
CA GLU A 96 28.08 -10.02 11.25
C GLU A 96 27.67 -9.26 12.52
N THR A 97 28.12 -8.00 12.65
CA THR A 97 27.87 -7.17 13.84
C THR A 97 26.65 -6.27 13.70
N THR A 98 26.01 -6.26 12.53
CA THR A 98 24.86 -5.39 12.29
C THR A 98 23.63 -5.89 13.04
N THR A 99 23.05 -5.00 13.84
CA THR A 99 21.82 -5.27 14.59
C THR A 99 20.63 -5.53 13.67
N MET A 100 19.64 -6.26 14.18
CA MET A 100 18.50 -6.72 13.38
C MET A 100 17.64 -5.57 12.85
N ASP A 101 17.46 -4.51 13.63
CA ASP A 101 16.72 -3.31 13.25
C ASP A 101 17.38 -2.58 12.06
N ILE A 102 18.70 -2.39 12.09
CA ILE A 102 19.45 -1.78 10.97
C ILE A 102 19.40 -2.68 9.74
N ARG A 103 19.60 -3.99 9.91
CA ARG A 103 19.50 -4.95 8.80
C ARG A 103 18.13 -4.90 8.12
N LEU A 104 17.05 -4.99 8.91
CA LEU A 104 15.69 -4.91 8.37
C LEU A 104 15.41 -3.56 7.71
N LYS A 105 15.88 -2.45 8.30
CA LYS A 105 15.76 -1.11 7.71
C LYS A 105 16.37 -1.07 6.30
N ILE A 106 17.61 -1.53 6.15
CA ILE A 106 18.32 -1.58 4.86
C ILE A 106 17.60 -2.52 3.87
N LEU A 107 17.23 -3.73 4.29
CA LEU A 107 16.56 -4.70 3.43
C LEU A 107 15.19 -4.19 2.95
N LEU A 108 14.41 -3.51 3.80
CA LEU A 108 13.14 -2.92 3.39
C LEU A 108 13.32 -1.78 2.38
N VAL A 109 14.35 -0.94 2.54
CA VAL A 109 14.72 0.11 1.58
C VAL A 109 15.07 -0.50 0.22
N ILE A 110 15.96 -1.51 0.19
CA ILE A 110 16.32 -2.25 -1.03
C ILE A 110 15.08 -2.90 -1.64
N GLY A 111 14.25 -3.53 -0.81
CA GLY A 111 13.00 -4.15 -1.21
C GLY A 111 12.12 -3.17 -1.97
N MET A 112 11.77 -2.04 -1.37
CA MET A 112 10.93 -1.02 -2.01
C MET A 112 11.57 -0.45 -3.28
N GLY A 113 12.88 -0.24 -3.31
CA GLY A 113 13.59 0.15 -4.52
C GLY A 113 13.39 -0.83 -5.68
N SER A 114 13.36 -2.14 -5.39
CA SER A 114 13.10 -3.19 -6.39
C SER A 114 11.71 -3.14 -7.03
N SER A 115 10.75 -2.45 -6.42
CA SER A 115 9.43 -2.23 -7.01
C SER A 115 9.45 -1.26 -8.20
N LEU A 116 10.51 -0.44 -8.33
CA LEU A 116 10.65 0.57 -9.38
C LEU A 116 11.59 0.15 -10.52
N SER A 117 12.36 -0.93 -10.35
CA SER A 117 13.37 -1.37 -11.33
C SER A 117 12.73 -2.01 -12.57
N GLU A 118 13.16 -1.56 -13.76
CA GLU A 118 12.77 -2.13 -15.06
C GLU A 118 13.26 -3.57 -15.24
N HIS A 119 14.44 -3.88 -14.70
CA HIS A 119 15.11 -5.19 -14.79
C HIS A 119 14.94 -6.00 -13.50
N GLY A 120 13.89 -5.72 -12.72
CA GLY A 120 13.64 -6.31 -11.41
C GLY A 120 13.40 -7.81 -11.48
N ASN A 121 14.48 -8.57 -11.33
CA ASN A 121 14.52 -9.99 -11.01
C ASN A 121 13.30 -10.34 -10.15
N VAL A 122 12.30 -11.01 -10.71
CA VAL A 122 11.03 -11.34 -10.01
C VAL A 122 11.33 -11.98 -8.65
N THR A 123 12.44 -12.71 -8.60
CA THR A 123 13.09 -13.26 -7.40
C THR A 123 13.34 -12.20 -6.32
N LEU A 124 13.95 -11.06 -6.60
CA LEU A 124 14.24 -10.01 -5.63
C LEU A 124 12.96 -9.41 -5.04
N ARG A 125 11.90 -9.23 -5.85
CA ARG A 125 10.59 -8.77 -5.34
C ARG A 125 9.95 -9.83 -4.43
N GLN A 126 10.07 -11.11 -4.79
CA GLN A 126 9.63 -12.21 -3.92
C GLN A 126 10.44 -12.25 -2.61
N THR A 127 11.76 -12.03 -2.68
CA THR A 127 12.62 -11.90 -1.50
C THR A 127 12.26 -10.67 -0.66
N ALA A 128 11.84 -9.56 -1.28
CA ALA A 128 11.36 -8.39 -0.54
C ALA A 128 10.13 -8.70 0.33
N THR A 129 9.17 -9.49 -0.19
CA THR A 129 8.03 -10.00 0.58
C THR A 129 8.48 -10.79 1.82
N HIS A 130 9.51 -11.62 1.67
CA HIS A 130 10.12 -12.35 2.77
C HIS A 130 10.72 -11.43 3.84
N TRP A 131 11.39 -10.34 3.45
CA TRP A 131 11.87 -9.32 4.39
C TRP A 131 10.74 -8.57 5.10
N VAL A 132 9.61 -8.33 4.41
CA VAL A 132 8.41 -7.76 5.04
C VAL A 132 7.89 -8.67 6.14
N TYR A 133 7.75 -9.97 5.90
CA TYR A 133 7.35 -10.93 6.93
C TYR A 133 8.35 -11.00 8.09
N ALA A 134 9.65 -10.97 7.80
CA ALA A 134 10.69 -10.93 8.82
C ALA A 134 10.56 -9.69 9.72
N ALA A 135 10.31 -8.51 9.12
CA ALA A 135 10.10 -7.28 9.85
C ALA A 135 8.82 -7.31 10.70
N GLN A 136 7.71 -7.86 10.17
CA GLN A 136 6.48 -8.05 10.94
C GLN A 136 6.69 -8.96 12.16
N ASN A 137 7.39 -10.07 11.98
CA ASN A 137 7.72 -10.99 13.07
C ASN A 137 8.61 -10.31 14.11
N TRP A 138 9.63 -9.57 13.67
CA TRP A 138 10.50 -8.82 14.57
C TRP A 138 9.75 -7.74 15.37
N LEU A 139 8.86 -6.98 14.72
CA LEU A 139 8.02 -5.95 15.37
C LEU A 139 7.00 -6.53 16.36
N SER A 140 6.55 -7.78 16.11
CA SER A 140 5.60 -8.49 16.96
C SER A 140 6.26 -9.18 18.17
N GLY A 141 7.60 -9.22 18.21
CA GLY A 141 8.35 -9.74 19.35
C GLY A 141 8.16 -8.92 20.64
N PRO A 142 8.69 -9.40 21.78
CA PRO A 142 8.64 -8.69 23.06
C PRO A 142 9.08 -7.23 22.93
N LEU A 143 8.46 -6.33 23.69
CA LEU A 143 8.75 -4.90 23.67
C LEU A 143 10.10 -4.59 24.34
N GLU A 144 11.18 -4.86 23.62
CA GLU A 144 12.56 -4.57 24.00
C GLU A 144 13.00 -3.18 23.50
N LYS A 145 14.13 -2.68 24.03
CA LYS A 145 14.61 -1.31 23.77
C LYS A 145 14.92 -1.03 22.30
N ASP A 146 15.39 -2.03 21.57
CA ASP A 146 15.70 -1.96 20.12
C ASP A 146 14.44 -1.77 19.26
N ARG A 147 13.31 -2.32 19.69
CA ARG A 147 12.00 -2.20 19.01
C ARG A 147 11.20 -0.96 19.41
N LEU A 148 11.52 -0.36 20.56
CA LEU A 148 10.88 0.84 21.11
C LEU A 148 11.81 2.07 21.06
N GLY A 149 12.43 2.30 19.91
CA GLY A 149 13.26 3.46 19.62
C GLY A 149 12.95 4.07 18.25
N ILE A 150 13.69 5.12 17.86
CA ILE A 150 13.53 5.78 16.56
C ILE A 150 13.76 4.78 15.42
N THR A 151 14.83 3.99 15.46
CA THR A 151 15.12 2.98 14.43
C THR A 151 14.03 1.93 14.33
N GLY A 152 13.52 1.43 15.46
CA GLY A 152 12.37 0.50 15.48
C GLY A 152 11.12 1.09 14.84
N LEU A 153 10.83 2.38 15.05
CA LEU A 153 9.72 3.07 14.38
C LEU A 153 9.98 3.31 12.89
N GLN A 154 11.23 3.59 12.47
CA GLN A 154 11.59 3.66 11.06
C GLN A 154 11.33 2.32 10.38
N VAL A 155 11.80 1.21 10.95
CA VAL A 155 11.51 -0.15 10.46
C VAL A 155 10.01 -0.38 10.36
N HIS A 156 9.24 0.04 11.37
CA HIS A 156 7.78 -0.11 11.36
C HIS A 156 7.12 0.71 10.24
N CYS A 157 7.52 1.97 10.02
CA CYS A 157 7.02 2.79 8.91
C CYS A 157 7.36 2.17 7.54
N LEU A 158 8.62 1.76 7.34
CA LEU A 158 9.07 1.09 6.12
C LEU A 158 8.30 -0.22 5.90
N THR A 159 8.02 -0.97 6.96
CA THR A 159 7.23 -2.21 6.89
C THR A 159 5.80 -1.91 6.44
N MET A 160 5.17 -0.83 6.92
CA MET A 160 3.82 -0.46 6.49
C MET A 160 3.77 -0.08 5.01
N LEU A 161 4.72 0.72 4.54
CA LEU A 161 4.85 1.08 3.12
C LEU A 161 5.12 -0.16 2.26
N ALA A 162 6.08 -0.99 2.65
CA ALA A 162 6.44 -2.19 1.92
C ALA A 162 5.27 -3.19 1.85
N ARG A 163 4.44 -3.31 2.89
CA ARG A 163 3.21 -4.11 2.84
C ARG A 163 2.21 -3.60 1.81
N GLN A 164 2.05 -2.29 1.66
CA GLN A 164 1.20 -1.71 0.61
C GLN A 164 1.77 -2.00 -0.77
N ILE A 165 3.07 -1.76 -0.97
CA ILE A 165 3.76 -1.96 -2.24
C ILE A 165 3.76 -3.44 -2.66
N PHE A 166 4.05 -4.36 -1.76
CA PHE A 166 4.14 -5.81 -2.09
C PHE A 166 2.84 -6.58 -1.88
N SER A 167 1.71 -5.89 -1.64
CA SER A 167 0.41 -6.52 -1.38
C SER A 167 0.40 -7.52 -0.20
N VAL A 168 1.24 -7.32 0.82
CA VAL A 168 1.36 -8.21 1.97
C VAL A 168 0.35 -7.85 3.05
N GLY A 169 -0.79 -8.56 3.05
CA GLY A 169 -1.87 -8.34 4.00
C GLY A 169 -2.39 -6.90 3.97
N GLY A 170 -2.53 -6.33 2.76
CA GLY A 170 -2.89 -4.93 2.53
C GLY A 170 -4.15 -4.49 3.25
N ASP A 171 -5.17 -5.36 3.27
CA ASP A 171 -6.48 -5.06 3.85
C ASP A 171 -6.45 -5.00 5.40
N LEU A 172 -5.37 -5.50 6.02
CA LEU A 172 -5.16 -5.53 7.47
C LEU A 172 -4.17 -4.45 7.95
N ILE A 173 -3.80 -3.50 7.08
CA ILE A 173 -2.80 -2.47 7.41
C ILE A 173 -3.33 -1.49 8.46
N TRP A 174 -4.61 -1.12 8.43
CA TRP A 174 -5.19 -0.20 9.42
C TRP A 174 -5.01 -0.68 10.86
N MET A 175 -5.18 -1.99 11.12
CA MET A 175 -4.93 -2.55 12.47
C MET A 175 -3.47 -2.42 12.89
N SER A 176 -2.53 -2.67 11.97
CA SER A 176 -1.09 -2.53 12.24
C SER A 176 -0.70 -1.07 12.43
N MET A 177 -1.37 -0.15 11.74
CA MET A 177 -1.20 1.28 11.91
C MET A 177 -1.58 1.74 13.33
N GLY A 178 -2.62 1.15 13.92
CA GLY A 178 -2.95 1.33 15.34
C GLY A 178 -1.81 0.94 16.28
N SER A 179 -1.07 -0.13 15.98
CA SER A 179 0.13 -0.51 16.74
C SER A 179 1.28 0.50 16.54
N LEU A 180 1.49 0.98 15.31
CA LEU A 180 2.52 1.98 15.00
C LEU A 180 2.29 3.29 15.76
N ILE A 181 1.09 3.86 15.69
CA ILE A 181 0.78 5.12 16.38
C ILE A 181 0.91 4.99 17.90
N HIS A 182 0.45 3.89 18.50
CA HIS A 182 0.59 3.67 19.93
C HIS A 182 2.06 3.51 20.36
N ARG A 183 2.90 2.84 19.56
CA ARG A 183 4.35 2.74 19.83
C ARG A 183 5.04 4.10 19.73
N ALA A 184 4.65 4.91 18.74
CA ALA A 184 5.16 6.27 18.60
C ALA A 184 4.77 7.16 19.79
N MET A 185 3.51 7.04 20.23
CA MET A 185 3.03 7.74 21.42
C MET A 185 3.75 7.27 22.69
N GLN A 186 4.00 5.97 22.83
CA GLN A 186 4.70 5.37 23.98
C GLN A 186 6.10 5.94 24.19
N ILE A 187 6.81 6.28 23.11
CA ILE A 187 8.13 6.94 23.20
C ILE A 187 8.07 8.46 23.06
N GLY A 188 6.86 9.03 23.07
CA GLY A 188 6.59 10.46 23.16
C GLY A 188 6.66 11.25 21.86
N LEU A 189 6.46 10.66 20.67
CA LEU A 189 6.49 11.41 19.39
C LEU A 189 5.32 12.38 19.22
N HIS A 190 4.22 12.16 19.94
CA HIS A 190 3.05 13.05 19.98
C HIS A 190 3.27 14.33 20.82
N ARG A 191 4.40 14.41 21.52
CA ARG A 191 4.81 15.58 22.31
C ARG A 191 5.92 16.31 21.59
N ASP A 192 5.79 17.62 21.39
CA ASP A 192 6.85 18.39 20.74
C ASP A 192 8.16 18.31 21.54
N PRO A 193 9.32 18.15 20.87
CA PRO A 193 10.63 18.13 21.53
C PRO A 193 10.89 19.29 22.51
N LYS A 194 10.31 20.48 22.29
CA LYS A 194 10.45 21.63 23.21
C LYS A 194 9.85 21.38 24.61
N HIS A 195 8.98 20.38 24.75
CA HIS A 195 8.35 19.98 26.00
C HIS A 195 8.99 18.73 26.64
N LEU A 196 10.03 18.18 26.01
CA LEU A 196 10.72 16.96 26.45
C LEU A 196 12.09 17.30 27.06
N PRO A 197 12.76 16.34 27.72
CA PRO A 197 14.15 16.51 28.14
C PRO A 197 15.06 16.94 26.98
N LYS A 198 16.12 17.68 27.30
CA LYS A 198 17.06 18.23 26.31
C LYS A 198 17.61 17.12 25.40
N MET A 199 17.54 17.36 24.10
CA MET A 199 18.05 16.50 23.02
C MET A 199 18.76 17.35 21.96
N SER A 200 19.52 16.71 21.05
CA SER A 200 20.15 17.44 19.94
C SER A 200 19.11 17.97 18.97
N PHE A 201 19.48 18.98 18.17
CA PHE A 201 18.61 19.52 17.13
C PHE A 201 18.18 18.43 16.14
N LEU A 202 19.15 17.61 15.70
CA LEU A 202 18.90 16.46 14.85
C LEU A 202 17.84 15.52 15.46
N GLN A 203 18.01 15.13 16.72
CA GLN A 203 17.04 14.26 17.41
C GLN A 203 15.64 14.86 17.48
N ALA A 204 15.53 16.17 17.76
CA ALA A 204 14.25 16.87 17.78
C ALA A 204 13.57 16.86 16.39
N GLU A 205 14.32 17.18 15.34
CA GLU A 205 13.78 17.22 13.97
C GLU A 205 13.41 15.83 13.46
N LEU A 206 14.21 14.79 13.71
CA LEU A 206 13.87 13.42 13.33
C LEU A 206 12.59 12.93 14.02
N ARG A 207 12.33 13.34 15.27
CA ARG A 207 11.08 13.03 15.97
C ARG A 207 9.88 13.71 15.33
N ARG A 208 9.99 15.00 14.98
CA ARG A 208 8.91 15.74 14.29
C ARG A 208 8.61 15.14 12.92
N ARG A 209 9.65 14.84 12.14
CA ARG A 209 9.53 14.22 10.81
C ARG A 209 8.84 12.87 10.88
N LEU A 210 9.33 11.98 11.75
CA LEU A 210 8.77 10.64 11.87
C LEU A 210 7.33 10.68 12.40
N TRP A 211 6.99 11.62 13.29
CA TRP A 211 5.61 11.84 13.71
C TRP A 211 4.72 12.25 12.52
N ALA A 212 5.15 13.23 11.72
CA ALA A 212 4.41 13.65 10.52
C ALA A 212 4.22 12.51 9.50
N THR A 213 5.24 11.66 9.32
CA THR A 213 5.12 10.44 8.50
C THR A 213 4.05 9.50 9.04
N ILE A 214 4.04 9.23 10.34
CA ILE A 214 3.08 8.34 10.97
C ILE A 214 1.65 8.89 10.82
N LEU A 215 1.47 10.20 10.98
CA LEU A 215 0.18 10.86 10.73
C LEU A 215 -0.30 10.63 9.30
N GLU A 216 0.58 10.77 8.31
CA GLU A 216 0.26 10.50 6.91
C GLU A 216 -0.17 9.05 6.69
N LEU A 217 0.61 8.09 7.21
CA LEU A 217 0.32 6.66 7.07
C LEU A 217 -1.01 6.27 7.74
N VAL A 218 -1.32 6.85 8.91
CA VAL A 218 -2.60 6.67 9.62
C VAL A 218 -3.77 7.12 8.75
N VAL A 219 -3.68 8.32 8.19
CA VAL A 219 -4.76 8.90 7.38
C VAL A 219 -4.98 8.13 6.08
N GLN A 220 -3.92 7.71 5.40
CA GLN A 220 -4.05 6.84 4.22
C GLN A 220 -4.69 5.50 4.55
N SER A 221 -4.22 4.79 5.59
CA SER A 221 -4.78 3.48 5.95
C SER A 221 -6.24 3.55 6.38
N SER A 222 -6.65 4.66 6.99
CA SER A 222 -8.03 4.90 7.43
C SER A 222 -8.97 5.15 6.26
N LEU A 223 -8.48 5.86 5.23
CA LEU A 223 -9.18 6.00 3.96
C LEU A 223 -9.40 4.64 3.30
N ASP A 224 -8.33 3.85 3.18
CA ASP A 224 -8.34 2.56 2.48
C ASP A 224 -9.26 1.54 3.13
N SER A 225 -9.30 1.51 4.46
CA SER A 225 -10.15 0.58 5.22
C SER A 225 -11.55 1.11 5.49
N ALA A 226 -11.87 2.35 5.09
CA ALA A 226 -13.10 3.04 5.49
C ALA A 226 -13.34 2.97 7.01
N MET A 227 -12.29 3.28 7.77
CA MET A 227 -12.28 3.23 9.23
C MET A 227 -11.87 4.59 9.82
N PRO A 228 -12.28 4.91 11.05
CA PRO A 228 -11.85 6.14 11.70
C PRO A 228 -10.33 6.13 11.97
N PRO A 229 -9.63 7.26 11.80
CA PRO A 229 -8.19 7.36 12.03
C PRO A 229 -7.76 7.27 13.50
N ARG A 230 -8.71 7.29 14.43
CA ARG A 230 -8.49 7.25 15.90
C ARG A 230 -7.37 8.22 16.36
N LEU A 231 -7.35 9.39 15.73
CA LEU A 231 -6.46 10.49 16.02
C LEU A 231 -7.25 11.81 15.93
N SER A 232 -7.09 12.66 16.94
CA SER A 232 -7.54 14.05 16.99
C SER A 232 -6.35 15.00 17.08
N PHE A 233 -6.48 16.19 16.48
CA PHE A 233 -5.49 17.27 16.64
C PHE A 233 -5.32 17.74 18.10
N SER A 234 -6.25 17.40 18.98
CA SER A 234 -6.13 17.69 20.41
C SER A 234 -5.24 16.69 21.17
N GLU A 235 -4.84 15.58 20.55
CA GLU A 235 -4.10 14.48 21.21
C GLU A 235 -2.58 14.59 21.05
N PHE A 236 -2.10 15.55 20.26
CA PHE A 236 -0.67 15.81 20.07
C PHE A 236 -0.39 17.31 19.96
N ASP A 237 0.81 17.73 20.36
CA ASP A 237 1.28 19.12 20.24
C ASP A 237 2.59 19.26 19.44
N THR A 238 3.08 18.15 18.88
CA THR A 238 4.24 18.13 17.99
C THR A 238 4.05 19.08 16.81
N GLU A 239 4.99 20.01 16.65
CA GLU A 239 4.96 20.98 15.56
C GLU A 239 5.39 20.35 14.23
N ALA A 240 5.08 21.04 13.13
CA ALA A 240 5.56 20.64 11.81
C ALA A 240 7.10 20.60 11.78
N PRO A 241 7.70 19.66 11.02
CA PRO A 241 9.15 19.65 10.78
C PRO A 241 9.66 20.98 10.21
N SER A 242 10.92 21.31 10.46
CA SER A 242 11.56 22.47 9.87
C SER A 242 11.80 22.25 8.37
N ASN A 243 11.62 23.29 7.55
CA ASN A 243 11.92 23.23 6.12
C ASN A 243 13.43 23.33 5.88
N ILE A 244 14.13 22.21 6.03
CA ILE A 244 15.61 22.09 5.93
C ILE A 244 16.00 20.84 5.13
N ASN A 245 17.20 20.84 4.54
CA ASN A 245 17.81 19.67 3.93
C ASN A 245 18.47 18.78 4.98
N ASP A 246 18.77 17.53 4.60
CA ASP A 246 19.41 16.58 5.51
C ASP A 246 20.89 16.89 5.74
N ASP A 247 21.60 17.38 4.72
CA ASP A 247 23.00 17.76 4.80
C ASP A 247 23.25 19.04 5.61
N GLU A 248 22.18 19.75 6.00
CA GLU A 248 22.24 20.93 6.86
C GLU A 248 22.18 20.60 8.36
N MET A 249 22.02 19.33 8.75
CA MET A 249 21.93 18.92 10.14
C MET A 249 22.72 17.66 10.46
N ASP A 250 23.50 17.73 11.54
CA ASP A 250 24.26 16.61 12.10
C ASP A 250 24.19 16.61 13.64
N GLU A 251 24.88 15.65 14.28
CA GLU A 251 24.91 15.55 15.74
C GLU A 251 25.61 16.73 16.44
N SER A 252 26.41 17.51 15.71
CA SER A 252 27.11 18.69 16.22
C SER A 252 26.34 20.00 16.00
N THR A 253 25.22 19.94 15.28
CA THR A 253 24.41 21.10 14.92
C THR A 253 23.56 21.55 16.11
N ASP A 254 23.73 22.80 16.52
CA ASP A 254 22.97 23.37 17.65
C ASP A 254 21.59 23.87 17.24
N ILE A 255 21.49 24.72 16.19
CA ILE A 255 20.25 25.29 15.65
C ILE A 255 20.44 25.59 14.15
N VAL A 256 19.41 25.31 13.34
CA VAL A 256 19.32 25.73 11.94
C VAL A 256 18.08 26.61 11.76
N GLU A 257 18.24 27.76 11.12
CA GLU A 257 17.11 28.61 10.72
C GLU A 257 16.39 27.96 9.53
N PRO A 258 15.07 27.64 9.63
CA PRO A 258 14.35 26.99 8.54
C PRO A 258 14.28 27.86 7.29
N HIS A 259 14.41 27.24 6.11
CA HIS A 259 14.22 27.94 4.84
C HIS A 259 12.76 28.39 4.68
N PRO A 260 12.49 29.52 4.00
CA PRO A 260 11.12 29.92 3.68
C PRO A 260 10.36 28.80 2.97
N ARG A 261 9.06 28.60 3.27
CA ARG A 261 8.21 27.54 2.68
C ARG A 261 8.17 27.49 1.15
N ARG A 262 8.53 28.59 0.48
CA ARG A 262 8.62 28.69 -0.99
C ARG A 262 9.92 28.11 -1.58
N VAL A 263 10.93 27.90 -0.75
CA VAL A 263 12.23 27.34 -1.13
C VAL A 263 12.18 25.84 -0.93
N PHE A 264 12.56 25.11 -1.96
CA PHE A 264 12.61 23.65 -1.90
C PHE A 264 13.74 23.18 -0.98
N THR A 265 13.41 22.20 -0.15
CA THR A 265 14.35 21.36 0.60
C THR A 265 13.86 19.92 0.57
N ASN A 266 14.68 18.98 1.06
CA ASN A 266 14.26 17.59 1.19
C ASN A 266 12.96 17.39 2.01
N THR A 267 12.59 18.35 2.86
CA THR A 267 11.41 18.25 3.74
C THR A 267 10.14 18.90 3.15
N SER A 268 10.25 19.60 2.01
CA SER A 268 9.14 20.38 1.45
C SER A 268 7.90 19.55 1.07
N LEU A 269 8.05 18.35 0.51
CA LEU A 269 6.90 17.54 0.09
C LEU A 269 6.12 16.97 1.29
N GLN A 270 6.81 16.58 2.35
CA GLN A 270 6.17 16.17 3.60
C GLN A 270 5.37 17.33 4.23
N LEU A 271 5.90 18.56 4.16
CA LEU A 271 5.20 19.74 4.65
C LEU A 271 3.93 20.04 3.85
N LEU A 272 3.95 19.88 2.53
CA LEU A 272 2.76 20.01 1.70
C LEU A 272 1.67 18.99 2.04
N LEU A 273 2.06 17.73 2.31
CA LEU A 273 1.12 16.72 2.79
C LEU A 273 0.54 17.10 4.15
N LEU A 274 1.39 17.59 5.07
CA LEU A 274 0.99 18.02 6.40
C LEU A 274 0.02 19.22 6.36
N ASP A 275 0.22 20.16 5.45
CA ASP A 275 -0.65 21.33 5.28
C ASP A 275 -2.10 20.92 4.90
N SER A 276 -2.27 19.84 4.12
CA SER A 276 -3.58 19.28 3.76
C SER A 276 -4.16 18.26 4.76
N LEU A 277 -3.38 17.86 5.78
CA LEU A 277 -3.76 16.83 6.75
C LEU A 277 -5.07 17.18 7.51
N PRO A 278 -5.31 18.43 7.95
CA PRO A 278 -6.54 18.77 8.67
C PRO A 278 -7.82 18.50 7.87
N THR A 279 -7.84 18.90 6.61
CA THR A 279 -8.95 18.65 5.69
C THR A 279 -9.17 17.15 5.50
N ARG A 280 -8.11 16.38 5.24
CA ARG A 280 -8.18 14.93 5.04
C ARG A 280 -8.67 14.18 6.28
N LEU A 281 -8.21 14.57 7.47
CA LEU A 281 -8.72 14.05 8.74
C LEU A 281 -10.19 14.39 8.95
N LYS A 282 -10.60 15.62 8.64
CA LYS A 282 -12.01 16.04 8.78
C LYS A 282 -12.93 15.24 7.86
N ILE A 283 -12.50 14.97 6.62
CA ILE A 283 -13.20 14.10 5.68
C ILE A 283 -13.40 12.72 6.30
N LEU A 284 -12.35 12.08 6.81
CA LEU A 284 -12.44 10.76 7.42
C LEU A 284 -13.33 10.73 8.66
N GLN A 285 -13.27 11.77 9.50
CA GLN A 285 -14.15 11.88 10.66
C GLN A 285 -15.62 11.92 10.24
N LEU A 286 -15.98 12.75 9.26
CA LEU A 286 -17.36 12.85 8.77
C LEU A 286 -17.84 11.59 8.05
N LEU A 287 -16.97 10.90 7.32
CA LEU A 287 -17.31 9.65 6.63
C LEU A 287 -17.53 8.48 7.59
N ASN A 288 -16.92 8.51 8.79
CA ASN A 288 -16.95 7.42 9.77
C ASN A 288 -17.74 7.79 11.05
N ASP A 289 -18.40 8.94 11.10
CA ASP A 289 -19.21 9.35 12.24
C ASP A 289 -20.52 8.55 12.26
N LEU A 290 -20.85 7.93 13.40
CA LEU A 290 -22.06 7.13 13.58
C LEU A 290 -23.29 7.98 13.94
N HIS A 291 -23.09 9.24 14.32
CA HIS A 291 -24.12 10.11 14.87
C HIS A 291 -24.42 11.32 13.99
N SER A 292 -23.56 11.62 13.00
CA SER A 292 -23.78 12.70 12.05
C SER A 292 -23.64 12.20 10.61
N GLU A 293 -24.56 12.62 9.75
CA GLU A 293 -24.43 12.41 8.31
C GLU A 293 -23.60 13.52 7.68
N LEU A 294 -22.71 13.15 6.76
CA LEU A 294 -22.02 14.09 5.89
C LEU A 294 -23.04 14.94 5.11
N SER A 295 -23.03 16.26 5.32
CA SER A 295 -23.88 17.17 4.55
C SER A 295 -23.29 17.44 3.16
N TYR A 296 -24.15 17.74 2.18
CA TYR A 296 -23.65 18.04 0.83
C TYR A 296 -22.84 19.33 0.79
N THR A 297 -23.21 20.33 1.61
CA THR A 297 -22.46 21.58 1.75
C THR A 297 -21.06 21.35 2.29
N ASP A 298 -20.89 20.46 3.28
CA ASP A 298 -19.57 20.10 3.80
C ASP A 298 -18.75 19.38 2.74
N ALA A 299 -19.37 18.47 1.99
CA ALA A 299 -18.70 17.78 0.89
C ALA A 299 -18.18 18.76 -0.18
N LEU A 300 -18.96 19.79 -0.52
CA LEU A 300 -18.52 20.83 -1.47
C LEU A 300 -17.36 21.68 -0.91
N ALA A 301 -17.44 22.09 0.36
CA ALA A 301 -16.39 22.89 0.99
C ALA A 301 -15.06 22.11 1.09
N LEU A 302 -15.11 20.87 1.58
CA LEU A 302 -13.94 20.00 1.69
C LEU A 302 -13.36 19.63 0.32
N SER A 303 -14.20 19.50 -0.71
CA SER A 303 -13.79 19.28 -2.09
C SER A 303 -12.98 20.45 -2.65
N ASP A 304 -13.35 21.70 -2.33
CA ASP A 304 -12.60 22.89 -2.72
C ASP A 304 -11.24 22.96 -2.01
N GLU A 305 -11.19 22.62 -0.73
CA GLU A 305 -9.94 22.54 0.05
C GLU A 305 -8.97 21.49 -0.53
N ILE A 306 -9.45 20.28 -0.83
CA ILE A 306 -8.63 19.22 -1.45
C ILE A 306 -8.16 19.63 -2.85
N THR A 307 -9.04 20.23 -3.65
CA THR A 307 -8.69 20.73 -4.99
C THR A 307 -7.62 21.82 -4.92
N THR A 308 -7.70 22.70 -3.92
CA THR A 308 -6.70 23.74 -3.65
C THR A 308 -5.37 23.12 -3.27
N ALA A 309 -5.35 22.15 -2.34
CA ALA A 309 -4.13 21.44 -1.95
C ALA A 309 -3.47 20.75 -3.15
N CYS A 310 -4.22 20.03 -3.99
CA CYS A 310 -3.68 19.43 -5.23
C CYS A 310 -3.07 20.47 -6.17
N ARG A 311 -3.72 21.63 -6.34
CA ARG A 311 -3.21 22.72 -7.20
C ARG A 311 -1.92 23.31 -6.65
N GLU A 312 -1.85 23.53 -5.33
CA GLU A 312 -0.66 24.06 -4.66
C GLU A 312 0.51 23.08 -4.76
N ASN A 313 0.26 21.79 -4.56
CA ASN A 313 1.25 20.72 -4.71
C ASN A 313 1.83 20.71 -6.14
N MET A 314 0.97 20.74 -7.15
CA MET A 314 1.39 20.78 -8.55
C MET A 314 2.14 22.08 -8.89
N ALA A 315 1.68 23.23 -8.39
CA ALA A 315 2.32 24.51 -8.62
C ALA A 315 3.69 24.60 -7.95
N PHE A 316 3.84 24.05 -6.74
CA PHE A 316 5.12 23.95 -6.06
C PHE A 316 6.09 23.06 -6.84
N GLY A 317 5.66 21.86 -7.24
CA GLY A 317 6.46 20.93 -8.02
C GLY A 317 6.91 21.47 -9.38
N LYS A 318 6.11 22.33 -10.03
CA LYS A 318 6.46 22.97 -11.32
C LYS A 318 7.35 24.21 -11.18
N ARG A 319 7.21 24.97 -10.08
CA ARG A 319 8.02 26.18 -9.81
C ARG A 319 9.41 25.87 -9.29
N SER A 320 9.57 24.73 -8.62
CA SER A 320 10.89 24.26 -8.24
C SER A 320 11.64 23.88 -9.51
N GLU A 321 12.41 24.82 -10.07
CA GLU A 321 13.39 24.56 -11.12
C GLU A 321 14.52 23.63 -10.63
N ALA A 322 14.49 23.22 -9.37
CA ALA A 322 15.40 22.24 -8.79
C ALA A 322 15.20 20.89 -9.50
N ARG A 323 16.29 20.35 -10.05
CA ARG A 323 16.36 19.04 -10.71
C ARG A 323 15.97 17.84 -9.82
N GLU A 324 15.54 18.10 -8.59
CA GLU A 324 15.36 17.12 -7.52
C GLU A 324 13.89 16.66 -7.38
N ILE A 325 12.89 17.49 -7.73
CA ILE A 325 11.48 17.04 -7.77
C ILE A 325 11.17 16.39 -9.13
N THR A 326 11.28 15.07 -9.18
CA THR A 326 10.89 14.28 -10.35
C THR A 326 9.37 14.21 -10.57
N THR A 327 8.95 13.73 -11.75
CA THR A 327 7.53 13.49 -12.07
C THR A 327 6.92 12.46 -11.13
N PHE A 328 7.66 11.40 -10.77
CA PHE A 328 7.28 10.45 -9.73
C PHE A 328 6.79 11.13 -8.44
N HIS A 329 7.56 12.10 -7.91
CA HIS A 329 7.19 12.80 -6.68
C HIS A 329 5.89 13.59 -6.82
N ARG A 330 5.72 14.31 -7.94
CA ARG A 330 4.49 15.07 -8.22
C ARG A 330 3.27 14.15 -8.29
N ASN A 331 3.41 13.03 -9.00
CA ASN A 331 2.37 12.02 -9.10
C ASN A 331 2.03 11.41 -7.74
N LEU A 332 3.04 11.05 -6.93
CA LEU A 332 2.81 10.43 -5.62
C LEU A 332 2.11 11.39 -4.64
N VAL A 333 2.56 12.64 -4.54
CA VAL A 333 1.95 13.64 -3.66
C VAL A 333 0.52 13.98 -4.11
N ASP A 334 0.29 14.15 -5.42
CA ASP A 334 -1.05 14.37 -5.96
C ASP A 334 -1.96 13.17 -5.67
N TYR A 335 -1.47 11.95 -5.89
CA TYR A 335 -2.19 10.72 -5.63
C TYR A 335 -2.63 10.60 -4.16
N LEU A 336 -1.71 10.81 -3.21
CA LEU A 336 -2.00 10.72 -1.77
C LEU A 336 -3.09 11.70 -1.31
N VAL A 337 -3.18 12.89 -1.92
CA VAL A 337 -4.20 13.90 -1.56
C VAL A 337 -5.50 13.70 -2.33
N ARG A 338 -5.43 13.47 -3.64
CA ARG A 338 -6.59 13.42 -4.55
C ARG A 338 -7.56 12.29 -4.25
N ARG A 339 -7.08 11.15 -3.73
CA ARG A 339 -7.92 9.98 -3.41
C ARG A 339 -9.06 10.29 -2.46
N PHE A 340 -8.90 11.28 -1.57
CA PHE A 340 -9.94 11.70 -0.62
C PHE A 340 -11.20 12.24 -1.30
N MET A 341 -11.10 12.71 -2.55
CA MET A 341 -12.26 13.16 -3.34
C MET A 341 -13.27 12.06 -3.61
N LEU A 342 -12.79 10.82 -3.82
CA LEU A 342 -13.64 9.71 -4.27
C LEU A 342 -14.65 9.27 -3.18
N PRO A 343 -14.23 8.88 -1.96
CA PRO A 343 -15.19 8.52 -0.92
C PRO A 343 -15.98 9.72 -0.41
N LEU A 344 -15.42 10.95 -0.44
CA LEU A 344 -16.14 12.18 -0.07
C LEU A 344 -17.40 12.38 -0.92
N HIS A 345 -17.31 12.13 -2.23
CA HIS A 345 -18.41 12.33 -3.17
C HIS A 345 -19.26 11.07 -3.43
N CYS A 346 -18.80 9.88 -3.04
CA CYS A 346 -19.49 8.61 -3.30
C CYS A 346 -20.97 8.59 -2.85
N PRO A 347 -21.33 9.01 -1.62
CA PRO A 347 -22.74 9.00 -1.17
C PRO A 347 -23.66 9.92 -1.97
N PHE A 348 -23.12 10.97 -2.58
CA PHE A 348 -23.88 11.95 -3.36
C PHE A 348 -23.94 11.57 -4.84
N ALA A 349 -22.84 11.07 -5.38
CA ALA A 349 -22.79 10.56 -6.76
C ALA A 349 -23.77 9.40 -6.96
N SER A 350 -23.93 8.52 -5.97
CA SER A 350 -24.92 7.43 -6.01
C SER A 350 -26.37 7.94 -6.03
N LYS A 351 -26.65 9.06 -5.32
CA LYS A 351 -27.95 9.75 -5.25
C LYS A 351 -28.24 10.65 -6.46
N ALA A 352 -27.23 11.00 -7.25
CA ALA A 352 -27.38 11.91 -8.39
C ALA A 352 -28.37 11.40 -9.47
N ARG A 353 -28.59 10.08 -9.52
CA ARG A 353 -29.57 9.44 -10.43
C ARG A 353 -31.01 9.79 -10.10
N SER A 354 -31.33 10.03 -8.82
CA SER A 354 -32.68 10.39 -8.37
C SER A 354 -32.80 11.86 -7.99
N ASN A 355 -31.68 12.54 -7.75
CA ASN A 355 -31.65 13.95 -7.39
C ASN A 355 -30.58 14.72 -8.19
N PRO A 356 -31.00 15.56 -9.16
CA PRO A 356 -30.07 16.33 -10.00
C PRO A 356 -29.15 17.30 -9.23
N LEU A 357 -29.49 17.65 -7.98
CA LEU A 357 -28.66 18.50 -7.13
C LEU A 357 -27.23 17.94 -6.97
N PHE A 358 -27.07 16.62 -7.03
CA PHE A 358 -25.79 15.96 -6.78
C PHE A 358 -24.95 15.68 -8.03
N HIS A 359 -25.33 16.22 -9.21
CA HIS A 359 -24.57 16.01 -10.45
C HIS A 359 -23.11 16.47 -10.37
N TYR A 360 -22.81 17.51 -9.58
CA TYR A 360 -21.42 17.92 -9.37
C TYR A 360 -20.57 16.81 -8.74
N SER A 361 -21.15 15.96 -7.88
CA SER A 361 -20.41 14.85 -7.27
C SER A 361 -19.99 13.80 -8.29
N ILE A 362 -20.81 13.53 -9.32
CA ILE A 362 -20.42 12.69 -10.45
C ILE A 362 -19.18 13.29 -11.12
N ARG A 363 -19.24 14.59 -11.44
CA ARG A 363 -18.16 15.31 -12.12
C ARG A 363 -16.87 15.29 -11.30
N ALA A 364 -16.94 15.63 -10.02
CA ALA A 364 -15.80 15.66 -9.11
C ALA A 364 -15.15 14.27 -8.98
N SER A 365 -15.95 13.22 -8.81
CA SER A 365 -15.44 11.84 -8.75
C SER A 365 -14.81 11.39 -10.07
N LEU A 366 -15.39 11.74 -11.22
CA LEU A 366 -14.83 11.42 -12.53
C LEU A 366 -13.51 12.15 -12.78
N ASP A 367 -13.45 13.45 -12.53
CA ASP A 367 -12.23 14.23 -12.70
C ASP A 367 -11.10 13.68 -11.81
N ALA A 368 -11.41 13.30 -10.57
CA ALA A 368 -10.45 12.66 -9.66
C ALA A 368 -10.01 11.26 -10.15
N SER A 369 -10.96 10.43 -10.61
CA SER A 369 -10.69 9.08 -11.12
C SER A 369 -9.81 9.11 -12.37
N MET A 370 -10.10 10.02 -13.31
CA MET A 370 -9.35 10.21 -14.55
C MET A 370 -7.91 10.65 -14.26
N ALA A 371 -7.71 11.60 -13.34
CA ALA A 371 -6.37 12.01 -12.93
C ALA A 371 -5.58 10.89 -12.23
N ILE A 372 -6.26 10.00 -11.49
CA ILE A 372 -5.64 8.85 -10.82
C ILE A 372 -5.16 7.78 -11.82
N ILE A 373 -5.94 7.50 -12.87
CA ILE A 373 -5.59 6.46 -13.86
C ILE A 373 -4.73 6.99 -15.01
N SER A 374 -4.64 8.31 -15.15
CA SER A 374 -3.83 8.99 -16.16
C SER A 374 -2.93 10.05 -15.52
N PRO A 375 -1.98 9.64 -14.65
CA PRO A 375 -1.00 10.56 -14.06
C PRO A 375 -0.04 11.12 -15.12
N GLU A 376 0.82 12.09 -14.74
CA GLU A 376 1.88 12.56 -15.64
C GLU A 376 2.80 11.38 -16.02
N PRO A 377 3.21 11.22 -17.30
CA PRO A 377 4.01 10.07 -17.72
C PRO A 377 5.32 9.94 -16.93
N ASP A 378 5.47 8.81 -16.24
CA ASP A 378 6.65 8.44 -15.46
C ASP A 378 6.70 6.90 -15.36
N ASP A 379 7.80 6.31 -15.83
CA ASP A 379 7.93 4.84 -15.91
C ASP A 379 7.96 4.19 -14.52
N ASN A 380 8.62 4.83 -13.55
CA ASN A 380 8.70 4.31 -12.17
C ASN A 380 7.32 4.33 -11.51
N PHE A 381 6.56 5.40 -11.67
CA PHE A 381 5.21 5.51 -11.13
C PHE A 381 4.24 4.55 -11.84
N SER A 382 4.39 4.38 -13.15
CA SER A 382 3.59 3.42 -13.92
C SER A 382 3.85 1.98 -13.45
N ARG A 383 5.12 1.62 -13.23
CA ARG A 383 5.49 0.33 -12.63
C ARG A 383 4.91 0.17 -11.22
N LEU A 384 5.03 1.21 -10.39
CA LEU A 384 4.51 1.19 -9.03
C LEU A 384 3.00 0.91 -9.01
N THR A 385 2.22 1.61 -9.85
CA THR A 385 0.76 1.42 -9.92
C THR A 385 0.35 0.09 -10.54
N ALA A 386 1.16 -0.49 -11.43
CA ALA A 386 0.94 -1.83 -11.99
C ALA A 386 1.27 -2.96 -11.00
N LEU A 387 2.27 -2.77 -10.13
CA LEU A 387 2.74 -3.80 -9.19
C LEU A 387 2.05 -3.74 -7.84
N SER A 388 1.72 -2.53 -7.37
CA SER A 388 1.42 -2.33 -5.96
C SER A 388 0.00 -2.74 -5.57
N GLY A 389 -0.12 -3.16 -4.31
CA GLY A 389 -1.37 -3.40 -3.62
C GLY A 389 -1.80 -2.20 -2.78
N GLY A 390 -2.56 -2.50 -1.72
CA GLY A 390 -2.99 -1.52 -0.71
C GLY A 390 -3.58 -0.26 -1.34
N LEU A 391 -3.04 0.90 -0.95
CA LEU A 391 -3.54 2.20 -1.39
C LEU A 391 -3.61 2.35 -2.92
N PHE A 392 -2.63 1.82 -3.66
CA PHE A 392 -2.59 1.93 -5.12
C PHE A 392 -3.73 1.16 -5.79
N ARG A 393 -4.00 -0.04 -5.26
CA ARG A 393 -5.10 -0.90 -5.71
C ARG A 393 -6.47 -0.28 -5.39
N GLU A 394 -6.63 0.33 -4.22
CA GLU A 394 -7.91 0.96 -3.85
C GLU A 394 -8.23 2.17 -4.74
N GLY A 395 -7.24 3.02 -5.08
CA GLY A 395 -7.49 4.11 -6.03
C GLY A 395 -7.91 3.61 -7.41
N PHE A 396 -7.29 2.53 -7.89
CA PHE A 396 -7.69 1.87 -9.14
C PHE A 396 -9.12 1.30 -9.07
N ARG A 397 -9.49 0.68 -7.95
CA ARG A 397 -10.85 0.15 -7.72
C ARG A 397 -11.91 1.25 -7.74
N TYR A 398 -11.67 2.38 -7.08
CA TYR A 398 -12.60 3.51 -7.12
C TYR A 398 -12.73 4.11 -8.54
N ALA A 399 -11.64 4.17 -9.30
CA ALA A 399 -11.69 4.64 -10.68
C ALA A 399 -12.50 3.70 -11.58
N ILE A 400 -12.32 2.38 -11.44
CA ILE A 400 -13.16 1.37 -12.11
C ILE A 400 -14.63 1.63 -11.82
N ALA A 401 -15.00 1.75 -10.54
CA ALA A 401 -16.39 1.94 -10.14
C ALA A 401 -16.97 3.23 -10.72
N THR A 402 -16.28 4.36 -10.54
CA THR A 402 -16.76 5.68 -10.95
C THR A 402 -16.93 5.79 -12.46
N ILE A 403 -15.90 5.43 -13.23
CA ILE A 403 -15.91 5.58 -14.70
C ILE A 403 -16.92 4.61 -15.31
N SER A 404 -16.98 3.37 -14.81
CA SER A 404 -17.91 2.38 -15.34
C SER A 404 -19.37 2.71 -15.04
N LEU A 405 -19.66 3.22 -13.83
CA LEU A 405 -21.01 3.65 -13.47
C LEU A 405 -21.49 4.81 -14.33
N GLU A 406 -20.64 5.81 -14.60
CA GLU A 406 -21.00 6.90 -15.50
C GLU A 406 -21.20 6.41 -16.93
N PHE A 407 -20.31 5.55 -17.42
CA PHE A 407 -20.40 5.00 -18.77
C PHE A 407 -21.73 4.27 -19.00
N LEU A 408 -22.14 3.43 -18.06
CA LEU A 408 -23.44 2.76 -18.08
C LEU A 408 -24.61 3.73 -17.95
N ALA A 409 -24.50 4.73 -17.07
CA ALA A 409 -25.56 5.70 -16.83
C ALA A 409 -25.85 6.55 -18.08
N VAL A 410 -24.80 7.04 -18.74
CA VAL A 410 -24.88 7.80 -19.99
C VAL A 410 -25.50 6.94 -21.09
N ALA A 411 -25.01 5.72 -21.29
CA ALA A 411 -25.54 4.80 -22.30
C ALA A 411 -27.04 4.51 -22.08
N LYS A 412 -27.43 4.22 -20.84
CA LYS A 412 -28.82 3.93 -20.48
C LYS A 412 -29.72 5.15 -20.67
N SER A 413 -29.28 6.35 -20.27
CA SER A 413 -30.04 7.59 -20.49
C SER A 413 -30.29 7.81 -21.97
N GLN A 414 -29.25 7.68 -22.79
CA GLN A 414 -29.33 7.88 -24.24
C GLN A 414 -30.16 6.81 -24.95
N GLN A 415 -30.22 5.60 -24.40
CA GLN A 415 -31.10 4.55 -24.91
C GLN A 415 -32.57 4.88 -24.64
N VAL A 416 -32.87 5.34 -23.41
CA VAL A 416 -34.25 5.66 -22.98
C VAL A 416 -34.81 6.89 -23.70
N ASP A 417 -34.00 7.92 -23.93
CA ASP A 417 -34.43 9.14 -24.62
C ASP A 417 -34.34 9.05 -26.16
N GLY A 418 -33.84 7.91 -26.69
CA GLY A 418 -33.70 7.67 -28.12
C GLY A 418 -32.56 8.45 -28.80
N THR A 419 -31.58 8.92 -28.04
CA THR A 419 -30.42 9.69 -28.55
C THR A 419 -29.13 8.88 -28.67
N ILE A 420 -29.14 7.58 -28.40
CA ILE A 420 -27.95 6.71 -28.41
C ILE A 420 -27.10 6.79 -29.69
N HIS A 421 -27.73 7.07 -30.83
CA HIS A 421 -27.07 7.23 -32.14
C HIS A 421 -26.84 8.69 -32.58
N ARG A 422 -27.17 9.69 -31.75
CA ARG A 422 -27.14 11.11 -32.12
C ARG A 422 -25.83 11.82 -31.76
N ASP A 423 -25.34 11.64 -30.53
CA ASP A 423 -24.04 12.17 -30.07
C ASP A 423 -23.40 11.14 -29.12
N ASP A 424 -22.27 10.58 -29.56
CA ASP A 424 -21.53 9.56 -28.82
C ASP A 424 -20.23 10.09 -28.23
N ARG A 425 -19.85 11.37 -28.43
CA ARG A 425 -18.51 11.87 -28.07
C ARG A 425 -18.14 11.64 -26.61
N TYR A 426 -19.06 11.97 -25.70
CA TYR A 426 -18.82 11.77 -24.27
C TYR A 426 -18.80 10.29 -23.89
N ARG A 427 -19.72 9.50 -24.46
CA ARG A 427 -19.77 8.05 -24.27
C ARG A 427 -18.51 7.36 -24.83
N ALA A 428 -17.99 7.82 -25.95
CA ALA A 428 -16.77 7.34 -26.60
C ALA A 428 -15.52 7.66 -25.77
N LEU A 429 -15.46 8.84 -25.15
CA LEU A 429 -14.42 9.17 -24.17
C LEU A 429 -14.44 8.19 -22.99
N LEU A 430 -15.61 7.98 -22.38
CA LEU A 430 -15.76 7.02 -21.28
C LEU A 430 -15.42 5.59 -21.72
N LYS A 431 -15.84 5.17 -22.91
CA LYS A 431 -15.49 3.88 -23.51
C LYS A 431 -13.97 3.73 -23.66
N SER A 432 -13.27 4.78 -24.08
CA SER A 432 -11.80 4.79 -24.16
C SER A 432 -11.19 4.58 -22.77
N SER A 433 -11.65 5.34 -21.78
CA SER A 433 -11.15 5.23 -20.40
C SER A 433 -11.39 3.84 -19.78
N VAL A 434 -12.55 3.22 -20.08
CA VAL A 434 -12.83 1.83 -19.65
C VAL A 434 -11.88 0.85 -20.35
N LYS A 435 -11.55 1.05 -21.63
CA LYS A 435 -10.55 0.22 -22.33
C LYS A 435 -9.14 0.40 -21.76
N ASP A 436 -8.76 1.61 -21.39
CA ASP A 436 -7.49 1.88 -20.73
C ASP A 436 -7.42 1.15 -19.37
N LEU A 437 -8.52 1.17 -18.60
CA LEU A 437 -8.66 0.40 -17.36
C LEU A 437 -8.57 -1.12 -17.58
N ILE A 438 -9.09 -1.66 -18.70
CA ILE A 438 -8.95 -3.08 -19.05
C ILE A 438 -7.47 -3.42 -19.24
N GLU A 439 -6.74 -2.61 -20.01
CA GLU A 439 -5.30 -2.84 -20.25
C GLU A 439 -4.49 -2.70 -18.96
N MET A 440 -4.77 -1.70 -18.13
CA MET A 440 -4.14 -1.56 -16.81
C MET A 440 -4.42 -2.78 -15.93
N SER A 441 -5.65 -3.30 -15.93
CA SER A 441 -5.98 -4.52 -15.18
C SER A 441 -5.25 -5.73 -15.74
N ALA A 442 -5.10 -5.84 -17.07
CA ALA A 442 -4.33 -6.90 -17.70
C ALA A 442 -2.86 -6.84 -17.29
N GLU A 443 -2.27 -5.64 -17.28
CA GLU A 443 -0.90 -5.42 -16.85
C GLU A 443 -0.69 -5.79 -15.38
N ARG A 444 -1.59 -5.38 -14.48
CA ARG A 444 -1.55 -5.81 -13.08
C ARG A 444 -1.56 -7.34 -12.93
N ILE A 445 -2.38 -8.04 -13.72
CA ILE A 445 -2.43 -9.51 -13.72
C ILE A 445 -1.13 -10.11 -14.28
N ARG A 446 -0.50 -9.51 -15.30
CA ARG A 446 0.82 -9.93 -15.80
C ARG A 446 1.90 -9.75 -14.73
N GLN A 447 1.81 -8.70 -13.91
CA GLN A 447 2.82 -8.33 -12.94
C GLN A 447 2.76 -9.06 -11.60
N GLY A 448 1.63 -9.66 -11.24
CA GLY A 448 1.51 -10.22 -9.89
C GLY A 448 0.10 -10.54 -9.47
N ASP A 449 -0.83 -9.67 -9.83
CA ASP A 449 -2.19 -9.66 -9.30
C ASP A 449 -2.95 -10.93 -9.70
N THR A 450 -3.64 -11.53 -8.73
CA THR A 450 -4.49 -12.71 -8.94
C THR A 450 -5.96 -12.33 -9.02
N ASN A 451 -6.31 -11.06 -8.74
CA ASN A 451 -7.67 -10.58 -8.85
C ASN A 451 -8.04 -10.27 -10.31
N ILE A 452 -8.66 -11.25 -10.97
CA ILE A 452 -9.11 -11.14 -12.36
C ILE A 452 -10.47 -10.44 -12.52
N LYS A 453 -11.18 -10.16 -11.42
CA LYS A 453 -12.56 -9.66 -11.45
C LYS A 453 -12.63 -8.30 -12.14
N GLY A 454 -11.67 -7.40 -11.89
CA GLY A 454 -11.63 -6.07 -12.51
C GLY A 454 -11.64 -6.14 -14.04
N HIS A 455 -10.72 -6.92 -14.61
CA HIS A 455 -10.63 -7.13 -16.07
C HIS A 455 -11.93 -7.69 -16.65
N MET A 456 -12.53 -8.68 -15.98
CA MET A 456 -13.79 -9.30 -16.41
C MET A 456 -14.96 -8.32 -16.36
N PHE A 457 -15.15 -7.62 -15.24
CA PHE A 457 -16.25 -6.66 -15.08
C PHE A 457 -16.16 -5.53 -16.08
N LEU A 458 -14.99 -4.93 -16.29
CA LEU A 458 -14.82 -3.87 -17.28
C LEU A 458 -15.16 -4.36 -18.69
N SER A 459 -14.71 -5.57 -19.06
CA SER A 459 -15.00 -6.19 -20.35
C SER A 459 -16.50 -6.44 -20.56
N MET A 460 -17.19 -6.89 -19.50
CA MET A 460 -18.65 -7.06 -19.50
C MET A 460 -19.38 -5.73 -19.70
N ILE A 461 -18.92 -4.66 -19.05
CA ILE A 461 -19.51 -3.33 -19.13
C ILE A 461 -19.39 -2.74 -20.54
N VAL A 462 -18.24 -2.91 -21.20
CA VAL A 462 -18.07 -2.53 -22.62
C VAL A 462 -19.07 -3.29 -23.49
N ALA A 463 -19.16 -4.61 -23.33
CA ALA A 463 -20.08 -5.44 -24.11
C ALA A 463 -21.56 -5.09 -23.86
N GLN A 464 -21.92 -4.73 -22.63
CA GLN A 464 -23.27 -4.29 -22.29
C GLN A 464 -23.64 -2.99 -23.03
N VAL A 465 -22.75 -2.00 -23.04
CA VAL A 465 -23.01 -0.74 -23.75
C VAL A 465 -23.04 -0.95 -25.26
N GLU A 466 -22.17 -1.79 -25.81
CA GLU A 466 -22.20 -2.15 -27.24
C GLU A 466 -23.50 -2.85 -27.64
N ALA A 467 -24.02 -3.74 -26.79
CA ALA A 467 -25.33 -4.37 -27.03
C ALA A 467 -26.49 -3.35 -27.03
N MET A 468 -26.42 -2.33 -26.17
CA MET A 468 -27.40 -1.23 -26.14
C MET A 468 -27.35 -0.42 -27.44
N GLU A 469 -26.16 -0.17 -27.98
CA GLU A 469 -25.95 0.52 -29.26
C GLU A 469 -26.56 -0.28 -30.41
N GLU A 470 -26.36 -1.59 -30.45
CA GLU A 470 -26.82 -2.43 -31.55
C GLU A 470 -28.29 -2.91 -31.42
N SER A 471 -29.00 -2.52 -30.36
CA SER A 471 -30.36 -3.00 -30.03
C SER A 471 -30.47 -4.53 -29.92
N HIS A 472 -29.39 -5.21 -29.56
CA HIS A 472 -29.35 -6.66 -29.34
C HIS A 472 -29.73 -7.04 -27.90
N SER A 473 -30.10 -8.31 -27.68
CA SER A 473 -30.21 -8.87 -26.32
C SER A 473 -28.81 -8.93 -25.69
N GLY A 474 -28.58 -8.10 -24.67
CA GLY A 474 -27.24 -7.90 -24.09
C GLY A 474 -26.68 -9.08 -23.32
N GLU A 475 -27.51 -10.01 -22.83
CA GLU A 475 -27.08 -11.11 -21.96
C GLU A 475 -26.03 -12.00 -22.61
N HIS A 476 -26.21 -12.35 -23.89
CA HIS A 476 -25.27 -13.21 -24.61
C HIS A 476 -23.93 -12.52 -24.84
N MET A 477 -23.92 -11.24 -25.23
CA MET A 477 -22.69 -10.47 -25.45
C MET A 477 -21.91 -10.28 -24.14
N ILE A 478 -22.60 -10.00 -23.04
CA ILE A 478 -22.00 -9.87 -21.71
C ILE A 478 -21.36 -11.19 -21.29
N ALA A 479 -22.08 -12.31 -21.41
CA ALA A 479 -21.57 -13.64 -21.05
C ALA A 479 -20.38 -14.05 -21.92
N GLN A 480 -20.43 -13.77 -23.22
CA GLN A 480 -19.32 -14.05 -24.15
C GLN A 480 -18.09 -13.20 -23.82
N SER A 481 -18.27 -11.92 -23.49
CA SER A 481 -17.19 -11.03 -23.07
C SER A 481 -16.55 -11.49 -21.76
N ALA A 482 -17.36 -11.88 -20.77
CA ALA A 482 -16.89 -12.45 -19.51
C ALA A 482 -16.04 -13.69 -19.76
N LYS A 483 -16.52 -14.63 -20.59
CA LYS A 483 -15.78 -15.84 -20.97
C LYS A 483 -14.44 -15.50 -21.63
N ASN A 484 -14.44 -14.62 -22.64
CA ASN A 484 -13.22 -14.21 -23.33
C ASN A 484 -12.19 -13.60 -22.37
N SER A 485 -12.66 -12.76 -21.43
CA SER A 485 -11.82 -12.17 -20.39
C SER A 485 -11.24 -13.24 -19.46
N LEU A 486 -12.04 -14.22 -19.03
CA LEU A 486 -11.58 -15.31 -18.18
C LEU A 486 -10.54 -16.19 -18.90
N ASP A 487 -10.78 -16.53 -20.17
CA ASP A 487 -9.84 -17.28 -21.01
C ASP A 487 -8.51 -16.53 -21.13
N PHE A 488 -8.56 -15.21 -21.38
CA PHE A 488 -7.37 -14.35 -21.38
C PHE A 488 -6.64 -14.37 -20.03
N CYS A 489 -7.34 -14.10 -18.93
CA CYS A 489 -6.73 -14.04 -17.60
C CYS A 489 -6.11 -15.39 -17.20
N ASN A 490 -6.82 -16.50 -17.46
CA ASN A 490 -6.30 -17.83 -17.21
C ASN A 490 -5.03 -18.11 -18.01
N SER A 491 -4.98 -17.72 -19.29
CA SER A 491 -3.77 -17.87 -20.12
C SER A 491 -2.56 -17.07 -19.59
N VAL A 492 -2.81 -15.89 -19.00
CA VAL A 492 -1.75 -15.07 -18.39
C VAL A 492 -1.24 -15.73 -17.11
N LEU A 493 -2.16 -16.18 -16.24
CA LEU A 493 -1.81 -16.83 -14.98
C LEU A 493 -1.07 -18.17 -15.19
N GLN A 494 -1.47 -18.97 -16.19
CA GLN A 494 -0.78 -20.22 -16.54
C GLN A 494 0.66 -19.97 -17.01
N ARG A 495 0.87 -19.01 -17.91
CA ARG A 495 2.23 -18.62 -18.37
C ARG A 495 3.11 -18.14 -17.21
N ARG A 496 2.52 -17.44 -16.23
CA ARG A 496 3.25 -17.02 -15.03
C ARG A 496 3.68 -18.20 -14.19
N LEU A 497 2.80 -19.19 -13.99
CA LEU A 497 3.13 -20.41 -13.24
C LEU A 497 4.29 -21.18 -13.88
N GLU A 498 4.31 -21.27 -15.21
CA GLU A 498 5.40 -21.92 -15.97
C GLU A 498 6.74 -21.16 -15.87
N SER A 499 6.71 -19.85 -15.63
CA SER A 499 7.89 -19.00 -15.55
C SER A 499 8.56 -18.94 -14.16
N VAL A 500 7.89 -19.44 -13.12
CA VAL A 500 8.48 -19.54 -11.77
C VAL A 500 9.33 -20.80 -11.71
N PRO A 501 10.66 -20.70 -11.49
CA PRO A 501 11.48 -21.90 -11.28
C PRO A 501 10.96 -22.63 -10.05
N SER A 502 10.47 -23.86 -10.21
CA SER A 502 10.10 -24.69 -9.06
C SER A 502 11.36 -24.93 -8.21
N PRO A 503 11.35 -24.65 -6.90
CA PRO A 503 12.43 -25.10 -6.03
C PRO A 503 12.39 -26.62 -5.79
N TRP A 504 11.33 -27.30 -6.25
CA TRP A 504 11.07 -28.72 -6.04
C TRP A 504 10.54 -29.33 -7.34
N SER A 505 11.45 -29.69 -8.25
CA SER A 505 11.11 -30.68 -9.27
C SER A 505 11.12 -32.05 -8.60
N THR A 506 9.99 -32.45 -8.03
CA THR A 506 9.71 -33.87 -7.85
C THR A 506 8.62 -34.24 -8.85
N ASP A 507 9.03 -35.01 -9.85
CA ASP A 507 8.12 -35.75 -10.71
C ASP A 507 7.18 -36.59 -9.82
N THR A 508 5.94 -36.16 -9.69
CA THR A 508 4.83 -37.06 -9.38
C THR A 508 3.80 -36.92 -10.48
N SER A 509 4.10 -37.55 -11.60
CA SER A 509 3.07 -38.03 -12.50
C SER A 509 2.24 -39.09 -11.76
N THR A 510 0.92 -39.02 -11.94
CA THR A 510 -0.10 -39.99 -11.53
C THR A 510 -0.47 -39.99 -10.04
N MET A 511 -1.54 -39.27 -9.70
CA MET A 511 -2.72 -39.85 -9.04
C MET A 511 -3.97 -39.09 -9.51
N ALA A 512 -4.78 -39.78 -10.31
CA ALA A 512 -6.16 -39.43 -10.55
C ALA A 512 -7.04 -40.01 -9.42
N ALA A 513 -8.22 -39.42 -9.25
CA ALA A 513 -9.30 -39.71 -8.29
C ALA A 513 -9.14 -38.99 -6.93
N ASP A 514 -10.10 -38.22 -6.41
CA ASP A 514 -11.56 -38.37 -6.51
C ASP A 514 -12.31 -37.07 -6.80
N ARG A 515 -13.29 -37.18 -7.70
CA ARG A 515 -14.46 -36.30 -7.80
C ARG A 515 -15.50 -36.84 -6.81
N GLU A 516 -15.75 -36.15 -5.72
CA GLU A 516 -17.07 -36.09 -5.08
C GLU A 516 -17.04 -35.06 -3.95
N GLY A 517 -17.84 -34.00 -4.09
CA GLY A 517 -17.84 -32.83 -3.23
C GLY A 517 -18.41 -31.61 -3.95
N GLN A 518 -19.55 -31.79 -4.63
CA GLN A 518 -20.36 -30.70 -5.16
C GLN A 518 -20.99 -29.95 -3.99
N GLU A 519 -20.24 -29.04 -3.37
CA GLU A 519 -20.86 -27.86 -2.79
C GLU A 519 -20.90 -26.81 -3.90
N ALA A 520 -22.12 -26.44 -4.27
CA ALA A 520 -22.38 -25.43 -5.27
C ALA A 520 -21.68 -24.13 -4.83
N PHE A 521 -20.58 -23.78 -5.51
CA PHE A 521 -20.05 -22.43 -5.55
C PHE A 521 -21.13 -21.54 -6.18
N ALA A 522 -22.09 -21.12 -5.38
CA ALA A 522 -22.90 -19.96 -5.67
C ALA A 522 -21.90 -18.80 -5.73
N ILE A 523 -21.51 -18.44 -6.96
CA ILE A 523 -20.79 -17.21 -7.24
C ILE A 523 -21.67 -16.11 -6.66
N ASP A 524 -21.21 -15.51 -5.58
CA ASP A 524 -21.88 -14.38 -4.96
C ASP A 524 -21.84 -13.22 -5.95
N TRP A 525 -22.98 -12.98 -6.61
CA TRP A 525 -23.22 -11.89 -7.56
C TRP A 525 -23.60 -10.59 -6.83
N ALA A 526 -23.63 -10.59 -5.50
CA ALA A 526 -23.96 -9.42 -4.73
C ALA A 526 -22.88 -8.35 -4.96
N PHE A 527 -23.33 -7.23 -5.54
CA PHE A 527 -22.50 -6.07 -5.85
C PHE A 527 -22.11 -5.29 -4.58
N ASP A 528 -22.20 -5.91 -3.39
CA ASP A 528 -21.90 -5.39 -2.05
C ASP A 528 -20.43 -4.92 -1.95
N PHE A 529 -19.60 -5.34 -2.90
CA PHE A 529 -18.24 -4.84 -3.08
C PHE A 529 -18.16 -3.41 -3.67
N PHE A 530 -19.25 -2.86 -4.24
CA PHE A 530 -19.27 -1.56 -4.92
C PHE A 530 -20.09 -0.48 -4.21
N LEU A 531 -21.06 -0.86 -3.36
CA LEU A 531 -21.90 0.04 -2.59
C LEU A 531 -22.23 -0.64 -1.25
N PRO A 532 -22.29 0.10 -0.12
CA PRO A 532 -22.81 -0.46 1.10
C PRO A 532 -24.28 -0.84 0.90
N ASP A 533 -24.65 -2.04 1.33
CA ASP A 533 -26.02 -2.52 1.34
C ASP A 533 -26.95 -1.54 2.04
N THR A 534 -28.10 -1.28 1.43
CA THR A 534 -29.22 -0.59 2.07
C THR A 534 -30.02 -1.50 3.00
N ASP A 535 -29.58 -2.74 3.25
CA ASP A 535 -30.40 -3.77 3.92
C ASP A 535 -30.20 -3.89 5.44
N PHE A 536 -29.40 -3.03 6.06
CA PHE A 536 -29.39 -2.85 7.52
C PHE A 536 -30.08 -1.55 7.95
N ALA A 537 -31.32 -1.36 7.49
CA ALA A 537 -32.25 -0.38 8.06
C ALA A 537 -33.53 -1.09 8.53
N ALA A 538 -33.41 -1.99 9.50
CA ALA A 538 -34.52 -2.44 10.36
C ALA A 538 -34.01 -3.22 11.59
N SER A 539 -33.55 -2.52 12.64
CA SER A 539 -33.91 -2.78 14.05
C SER A 539 -33.42 -1.66 14.95
#